data_AF-A0A4P5W0K6-F1
#
_entry.id   AF-A0A4P5W0K6-F1
#
_cell.length_a   1.000
_cell.length_b   1.000
_cell.length_c   1.000
_cell.angle_alpha   90.00
_cell.angle_beta   90.00
_cell.angle_gamma   90.00
#
_symmetry.space_group_name_H-M   'P 1'
#
loop_
_entity.id
_entity.type
_entity.pdbx_description
1 polymer ?
#
loop_
_entity_poly.entity_id
_entity_poly.type
_entity_poly.pdbx_seq_one_letter_code
_entity_poly.pdbx_strand_id
1 'polypeptide(L)'
;MSVLDTLVSRLGRPAGKALDPTIRDIVQSVLKEHGYASPAEVQALRDEVRDMRARVDGMASRLDAVVKQADAARAEAGAAKEAAKEAKNAAPPAADTAALSARIAELEAALAALAQKPAQLAPAAAPAPLTAEPRGHCKVDGCGADVRSKGFCSPHYQQWRRGTLPGFVGLDGHVSAGGKELRVAASLAGGVAELRDGKLFVDGNAV
;
A
#
# COMPACT_ATOMS: atom_id res chain seq x y z
N MET A 1 23.15 62.76 -24.16
CA MET A 1 22.22 62.41 -23.07
C MET A 1 21.50 63.67 -22.64
N SER A 2 20.17 63.65 -22.69
CA SER A 2 19.32 64.80 -22.38
C SER A 2 19.34 65.09 -20.88
N VAL A 3 19.21 66.37 -20.48
CA VAL A 3 19.09 66.80 -19.08
C VAL A 3 17.96 66.06 -18.36
N LEU A 4 16.89 65.72 -19.10
CA LEU A 4 15.75 64.93 -18.61
C LEU A 4 16.15 63.51 -18.22
N ASP A 5 17.06 62.88 -18.97
CA ASP A 5 17.52 61.51 -18.75
C ASP A 5 18.33 61.41 -17.44
N THR A 6 19.15 62.44 -17.19
CA THR A 6 19.92 62.60 -15.95
C THR A 6 19.03 62.87 -14.73
N LEU A 7 17.96 63.64 -14.89
CA LEU A 7 16.99 63.95 -13.83
C LEU A 7 16.16 62.72 -13.45
N VAL A 8 15.64 61.98 -14.43
CA VAL A 8 14.85 60.75 -14.21
C VAL A 8 15.69 59.66 -13.52
N SER A 9 16.95 59.47 -13.93
CA SER A 9 17.86 58.51 -13.29
C SER A 9 18.22 58.87 -11.85
N ARG A 10 18.27 60.16 -11.49
CA ARG A 10 18.55 60.60 -10.10
C ARG A 10 17.30 60.54 -9.20
N LEU A 11 16.13 60.81 -9.74
CA LEU A 11 14.85 60.76 -9.02
C LEU A 11 14.38 59.31 -8.75
N GLY A 12 14.78 58.35 -9.60
CA GLY A 12 14.41 56.93 -9.47
C GLY A 12 15.26 56.10 -8.50
N ARG A 13 16.33 56.65 -7.90
CA ARG A 13 17.14 55.98 -6.87
C ARG A 13 16.56 56.23 -5.47
N PRO A 14 16.77 55.32 -4.49
CA PRO A 14 16.41 55.53 -3.08
C PRO A 14 17.11 56.74 -2.43
N ALA A 15 18.03 57.40 -3.15
CA ALA A 15 18.65 58.69 -2.80
C ALA A 15 17.78 59.92 -3.16
N GLY A 16 16.50 59.75 -3.49
CA GLY A 16 15.53 60.84 -3.74
C GLY A 16 15.36 61.84 -2.58
N LYS A 17 15.98 61.60 -1.43
CA LYS A 17 16.09 62.58 -0.33
C LYS A 17 16.95 63.81 -0.66
N ALA A 18 17.67 63.83 -1.78
CA ALA A 18 18.60 64.92 -2.13
C ALA A 18 17.94 66.17 -2.75
N LEU A 19 16.64 66.11 -3.11
CA LEU A 19 15.87 67.25 -3.61
C LEU A 19 14.98 67.81 -2.52
N ASP A 20 14.94 69.14 -2.44
CA ASP A 20 14.00 69.87 -1.59
C ASP A 20 12.56 69.36 -1.82
N PRO A 21 11.76 69.13 -0.76
CA PRO A 21 10.41 68.59 -0.88
C PRO A 21 9.53 69.38 -1.85
N THR A 22 9.67 70.70 -1.87
CA THR A 22 8.89 71.61 -2.70
C THR A 22 9.21 71.41 -4.18
N ILE A 23 10.50 71.31 -4.51
CA ILE A 23 10.96 71.08 -5.90
C ILE A 23 10.50 69.70 -6.38
N ARG A 24 10.50 68.70 -5.49
CA ARG A 24 10.03 67.35 -5.81
C ARG A 24 8.55 67.33 -6.16
N ASP A 25 7.72 68.03 -5.39
CA ASP A 25 6.28 68.09 -5.63
C ASP A 25 5.95 68.83 -6.94
N ILE A 26 6.66 69.93 -7.23
CA ILE A 26 6.51 70.65 -8.51
C ILE A 26 6.84 69.74 -9.69
N VAL A 27 7.97 69.02 -9.63
CA VAL A 27 8.38 68.10 -10.70
C VAL A 27 7.37 66.96 -10.87
N GLN A 28 6.87 66.39 -9.77
CA GLN A 28 5.87 65.32 -9.84
C GLN A 28 4.53 65.81 -10.41
N SER A 29 4.11 67.03 -10.09
CA SER A 29 2.91 67.64 -10.65
C SER A 29 3.01 67.82 -12.17
N VAL A 30 4.11 68.41 -12.64
CA VAL A 30 4.36 68.62 -14.08
C VAL A 30 4.45 67.30 -14.84
N LEU A 31 5.13 66.30 -14.28
CA LEU A 31 5.21 64.96 -14.87
C LEU A 31 3.81 64.33 -15.01
N LYS A 32 2.96 64.47 -13.98
CA LYS A 32 1.60 63.96 -13.99
C LYS A 32 0.71 64.68 -15.00
N GLU A 33 0.82 66.00 -15.13
CA GLU A 33 0.09 66.80 -16.12
C GLU A 33 0.43 66.40 -17.56
N HIS A 34 1.69 66.04 -17.82
CA HIS A 34 2.14 65.52 -19.11
C HIS A 34 1.91 64.01 -19.30
N GLY A 35 1.24 63.34 -18.36
CA GLY A 35 0.88 61.92 -18.44
C GLY A 35 2.05 60.96 -18.24
N TYR A 36 3.15 61.39 -17.63
CA TYR A 36 4.25 60.50 -17.27
C TYR A 36 3.88 59.65 -16.04
N ALA A 37 4.32 58.39 -16.05
CA ALA A 37 4.15 57.49 -14.92
C ALA A 37 4.87 58.02 -13.67
N SER A 38 4.19 58.00 -12.54
CA SER A 38 4.74 58.33 -11.24
C SER A 38 5.86 57.35 -10.84
N PRO A 39 6.78 57.75 -9.95
CA PRO A 39 7.82 56.86 -9.44
C PRO A 39 7.27 55.56 -8.83
N ALA A 40 6.08 55.62 -8.20
CA ALA A 40 5.42 54.46 -7.63
C ALA A 40 4.92 53.48 -8.72
N GLU A 41 4.33 53.99 -9.80
CA GLU A 41 3.89 53.18 -10.94
C GLU A 41 5.07 52.53 -11.66
N VAL A 42 6.16 53.28 -11.86
CA VAL A 42 7.41 52.73 -12.45
C VAL A 42 8.00 51.63 -11.56
N GLN A 43 7.93 51.79 -10.24
CA GLN A 43 8.40 50.77 -9.32
C GLN A 43 7.50 49.53 -9.33
N ALA A 44 6.18 49.70 -9.37
CA ALA A 44 5.23 48.58 -9.49
C ALA A 44 5.47 47.76 -10.77
N LEU A 45 5.64 48.43 -11.92
CA LEU A 45 5.97 47.77 -13.19
C LEU A 45 7.30 47.01 -13.11
N ARG A 46 8.30 47.56 -12.43
CA ARG A 46 9.59 46.88 -12.24
C ARG A 46 9.45 45.62 -11.39
N ASP A 47 8.63 45.68 -10.34
CA ASP A 47 8.37 44.53 -9.48
C ASP A 47 7.55 43.46 -10.23
N GLU A 48 6.59 43.86 -11.06
CA GLU A 48 5.83 42.96 -11.94
C GLU A 48 6.73 42.27 -12.98
N VAL A 49 7.64 43.01 -13.63
CA VAL A 49 8.64 42.43 -14.56
C VAL A 49 9.58 41.46 -13.84
N ARG A 50 9.97 41.76 -12.59
CA ARG A 50 10.77 40.85 -11.76
C ARG A 50 10.01 39.55 -11.50
N ASP A 51 8.72 39.64 -11.15
CA ASP A 51 7.87 38.47 -10.90
C ASP A 51 7.66 37.65 -12.17
N MET A 52 7.34 38.30 -13.29
CA MET A 52 7.22 37.63 -14.59
C MET A 52 8.51 36.88 -14.96
N ARG A 53 9.68 37.49 -14.74
CA ARG A 53 10.96 36.83 -14.97
C ARG A 53 11.15 35.61 -14.06
N ALA A 54 10.83 35.73 -12.77
CA ALA A 54 10.90 34.60 -11.84
C ALA A 54 9.98 33.45 -12.27
N ARG A 55 8.79 33.74 -12.80
CA ARG A 55 7.88 32.73 -13.36
C ARG A 55 8.48 32.05 -14.58
N VAL A 56 9.08 32.81 -15.51
CA VAL A 56 9.75 32.26 -16.70
C VAL A 56 10.93 31.38 -16.31
N ASP A 57 11.77 31.81 -15.37
CA ASP A 57 12.90 31.02 -14.85
C ASP A 57 12.42 29.72 -14.17
N GLY A 58 11.29 29.79 -13.46
CA GLY A 58 10.62 28.62 -12.89
C GLY A 58 10.08 27.66 -13.95
N MET A 59 9.48 28.17 -15.03
CA MET A 59 9.04 27.34 -16.17
C MET A 59 10.22 26.71 -16.89
N ALA A 60 11.31 27.44 -17.11
CA ALA A 60 12.53 26.93 -17.73
C ALA A 60 13.13 25.78 -16.91
N SER A 61 13.16 25.91 -15.59
CA SER A 61 13.65 24.86 -14.68
C SER A 61 12.76 23.61 -14.72
N ARG A 62 11.44 23.77 -14.83
CA ARG A 62 10.51 22.64 -15.01
C ARG A 62 10.71 21.96 -16.38
N LEU A 63 10.94 22.73 -17.44
CA LEU A 63 11.23 22.18 -18.76
C LEU A 63 12.53 21.38 -18.77
N ASP A 64 13.60 21.88 -18.14
CA ASP A 64 14.86 21.14 -17.96
C ASP A 64 14.60 19.80 -17.24
N ALA A 65 13.85 19.82 -16.14
CA ALA A 65 13.51 18.59 -15.41
C ALA A 65 12.75 17.58 -16.30
N VAL A 66 11.79 18.03 -17.11
CA VAL A 66 11.05 17.17 -18.05
C VAL A 66 11.98 16.60 -19.13
N VAL A 67 12.92 17.39 -19.65
CA VAL A 67 13.92 16.91 -20.63
C VAL A 67 14.79 15.81 -20.00
N LYS A 68 15.31 16.03 -18.79
CA LYS A 68 16.09 15.02 -18.06
C LYS A 68 15.31 13.72 -17.83
N GLN A 69 14.04 13.83 -17.47
CA GLN A 69 13.15 12.66 -17.32
C GLN A 69 12.95 11.93 -18.65
N ALA A 70 12.75 12.66 -19.75
CA ALA A 70 12.59 12.06 -21.07
C ALA A 70 13.86 11.32 -21.53
N ASP A 71 15.04 11.88 -21.26
CA ASP A 71 16.32 11.25 -21.61
C ASP A 71 16.60 10.00 -20.77
N ALA A 72 16.28 10.02 -19.47
CA ALA A 72 16.34 8.84 -18.61
C ALA A 72 15.39 7.73 -19.12
N ALA A 73 14.14 8.07 -19.42
CA ALA A 73 13.15 7.12 -19.95
C ALA A 73 13.58 6.53 -21.30
N ARG A 74 14.21 7.32 -22.18
CA ARG A 74 14.79 6.83 -23.44
C ARG A 74 15.93 5.85 -23.20
N ALA A 75 16.81 6.11 -22.23
CA ALA A 75 17.90 5.20 -21.87
C ALA A 75 17.36 3.87 -21.32
N GLU A 76 16.38 3.92 -20.43
CA GLU A 76 15.68 2.73 -19.91
C GLU A 76 15.00 1.94 -21.02
N ALA A 77 14.29 2.61 -21.93
CA ALA A 77 13.66 1.96 -23.07
C ALA A 77 14.70 1.33 -24.03
N GLY A 78 15.86 1.96 -24.19
CA GLY A 78 16.99 1.41 -24.94
C GLY A 78 17.53 0.13 -24.30
N ALA A 79 17.80 0.15 -22.99
CA ALA A 79 18.25 -1.01 -22.24
C ALA A 79 17.23 -2.16 -22.29
N ALA A 80 15.94 -1.86 -22.13
CA ALA A 80 14.88 -2.85 -22.21
C ALA A 80 14.78 -3.49 -23.61
N LYS A 81 14.98 -2.70 -24.68
CA LYS A 81 15.01 -3.22 -26.05
C LYS A 81 16.20 -4.15 -26.29
N GLU A 82 17.39 -3.80 -25.80
CA GLU A 82 18.55 -4.67 -25.92
C GLU A 82 18.38 -5.96 -25.11
N ALA A 83 17.84 -5.88 -23.89
CA ALA A 83 17.51 -7.06 -23.09
C ALA A 83 16.47 -7.97 -23.80
N ALA A 84 15.45 -7.38 -24.43
CA ALA A 84 14.47 -8.14 -25.21
C ALA A 84 15.08 -8.80 -26.45
N LYS A 85 16.01 -8.12 -27.13
CA LYS A 85 16.76 -8.67 -28.26
C LYS A 85 17.67 -9.81 -27.82
N GLU A 86 18.35 -9.67 -26.69
CA GLU A 86 19.18 -10.72 -26.09
C GLU A 86 18.33 -11.92 -25.70
N ALA A 87 17.17 -11.72 -25.05
CA ALA A 87 16.24 -12.79 -24.72
C ALA A 87 15.67 -13.50 -25.96
N LYS A 88 15.44 -12.76 -27.06
CA LYS A 88 14.99 -13.35 -28.34
C LYS A 88 16.10 -14.13 -29.05
N ASN A 89 17.35 -13.69 -28.91
CA ASN A 89 18.52 -14.32 -29.52
C ASN A 89 19.09 -15.45 -28.67
N ALA A 90 18.82 -15.45 -27.36
CA ALA A 90 19.03 -16.59 -26.50
C ALA A 90 18.17 -17.72 -27.06
N ALA A 91 18.83 -18.72 -27.67
CA ALA A 91 18.16 -19.94 -28.04
C ALA A 91 17.43 -20.46 -26.78
N PRO A 92 16.18 -20.97 -26.88
CA PRO A 92 15.61 -21.74 -25.78
C PRO A 92 16.65 -22.80 -25.41
N PRO A 93 16.85 -23.14 -24.11
CA PRO A 93 17.86 -24.11 -23.73
C PRO A 93 17.59 -25.41 -24.49
N ALA A 94 18.29 -25.61 -25.60
CA ALA A 94 18.12 -26.76 -26.48
C ALA A 94 18.51 -28.05 -25.75
N ALA A 95 19.24 -27.90 -24.63
CA ALA A 95 19.58 -28.95 -23.70
C ALA A 95 18.36 -29.55 -22.99
N ASP A 96 17.26 -28.81 -22.81
CA ASP A 96 16.15 -29.27 -21.98
C ASP A 96 15.00 -29.90 -22.79
N THR A 97 14.80 -29.56 -24.06
CA THR A 97 13.67 -30.13 -24.82
C THR A 97 13.89 -31.61 -25.14
N ALA A 98 15.11 -32.00 -25.50
CA ALA A 98 15.48 -33.41 -25.72
C ALA A 98 15.54 -34.22 -24.42
N ALA A 99 16.02 -33.60 -23.33
CA ALA A 99 16.04 -34.25 -22.02
C ALA A 99 14.61 -34.42 -21.45
N LEU A 100 13.74 -33.42 -21.63
CA LEU A 100 12.33 -33.49 -21.24
C LEU A 100 11.57 -34.52 -22.09
N SER A 101 11.79 -34.59 -23.41
CA SER A 101 11.14 -35.60 -24.24
C SER A 101 11.58 -37.02 -23.89
N ALA A 102 12.86 -37.24 -23.57
CA ALA A 102 13.35 -38.51 -23.06
C ALA A 102 12.68 -38.90 -21.73
N ARG A 103 12.54 -37.94 -20.81
CA ARG A 103 11.91 -38.14 -19.49
C ARG A 103 10.41 -38.39 -19.59
N ILE A 104 9.73 -37.75 -20.54
CA ILE A 104 8.32 -38.03 -20.87
C ILE A 104 8.20 -39.49 -21.33
N ALA A 105 9.06 -39.94 -22.26
CA ALA A 105 9.04 -41.33 -22.74
C ALA A 105 9.31 -42.36 -21.62
N GLU A 106 10.26 -42.07 -20.72
CA GLU A 106 10.51 -42.92 -19.53
C GLU A 106 9.29 -43.02 -18.61
N LEU A 107 8.60 -41.89 -18.36
CA LEU A 107 7.40 -41.86 -17.53
C LEU A 107 6.23 -42.61 -18.20
N GLU A 108 6.04 -42.47 -19.50
CA GLU A 108 5.03 -43.21 -20.26
C GLU A 108 5.28 -44.73 -20.19
N ALA A 109 6.54 -45.15 -20.35
CA ALA A 109 6.92 -46.55 -20.19
C ALA A 109 6.69 -47.06 -18.75
N ALA A 110 7.02 -46.25 -17.74
CA ALA A 110 6.78 -46.59 -16.34
C ALA A 110 5.28 -46.72 -16.02
N LEU A 111 4.44 -45.83 -16.55
CA LEU A 111 2.98 -45.91 -16.43
C LEU A 111 2.43 -47.16 -17.10
N ALA A 112 2.91 -47.49 -18.30
CA ALA A 112 2.51 -48.72 -19.00
C ALA A 112 2.90 -49.98 -18.19
N ALA A 113 4.09 -49.99 -17.59
CA ALA A 113 4.54 -51.08 -16.73
C ALA A 113 3.70 -51.21 -15.45
N LEU A 114 3.30 -50.09 -14.83
CA LEU A 114 2.40 -50.08 -13.67
C LEU A 114 0.99 -50.56 -14.04
N ALA A 115 0.50 -50.26 -15.24
CA ALA A 115 -0.79 -50.76 -15.73
C ALA A 115 -0.79 -52.28 -15.99
N GLN A 116 0.36 -52.83 -16.38
CA GLN A 116 0.53 -54.28 -16.59
C GLN A 116 0.87 -55.04 -15.30
N LYS A 117 1.27 -54.33 -14.23
CA LYS A 117 1.52 -54.93 -12.93
C LYS A 117 0.17 -55.45 -12.39
N PRO A 118 0.02 -56.77 -12.18
CA PRO A 118 -1.24 -57.30 -11.67
C PRO A 118 -1.54 -56.60 -10.35
N ALA A 119 -2.80 -56.21 -10.15
CA ALA A 119 -3.29 -55.59 -8.94
C ALA A 119 -3.12 -56.56 -7.75
N GLN A 120 -1.90 -56.65 -7.23
CA GLN A 120 -1.58 -57.24 -5.94
C GLN A 120 -1.90 -56.21 -4.86
N LEU A 121 -3.12 -55.71 -4.89
CA LEU A 121 -3.83 -55.21 -3.73
C LEU A 121 -5.01 -56.14 -3.59
N ALA A 122 -4.75 -57.32 -3.02
CA ALA A 122 -5.81 -58.02 -2.32
C ALA A 122 -6.47 -57.00 -1.38
N PRO A 123 -7.81 -56.95 -1.28
CA PRO A 123 -8.44 -56.04 -0.33
C PRO A 123 -8.01 -56.47 1.07
N ALA A 124 -7.04 -55.76 1.64
CA ALA A 124 -6.82 -55.80 3.07
C ALA A 124 -8.14 -55.35 3.69
N ALA A 125 -8.82 -56.29 4.34
CA ALA A 125 -10.03 -56.03 5.10
C ALA A 125 -9.80 -54.75 5.93
N ALA A 126 -10.66 -53.76 5.71
CA ALA A 126 -10.64 -52.54 6.51
C ALA A 126 -10.66 -52.95 7.99
N PRO A 127 -9.71 -52.49 8.84
CA PRO A 127 -9.87 -52.70 10.27
C PRO A 127 -11.17 -51.99 10.68
N ALA A 128 -12.05 -52.73 11.34
CA ALA A 128 -13.29 -52.20 11.88
C ALA A 128 -13.02 -50.89 12.66
N PRO A 129 -13.92 -49.89 12.58
CA PRO A 129 -13.70 -48.62 13.27
C PRO A 129 -13.54 -48.90 14.76
N LEU A 130 -12.37 -48.56 15.30
CA LEU A 130 -12.12 -48.54 16.74
C LEU A 130 -13.16 -47.60 17.34
N THR A 131 -14.16 -48.17 18.02
CA THR A 131 -15.13 -47.44 18.82
C THR A 131 -14.38 -46.80 19.99
N ALA A 132 -13.82 -45.62 19.74
CA ALA A 132 -13.20 -44.80 20.76
C ALA A 132 -14.30 -44.42 21.75
N GLU A 133 -14.19 -44.91 22.99
CA GLU A 133 -15.05 -44.49 24.09
C GLU A 133 -15.07 -42.95 24.15
N PRO A 134 -16.25 -42.33 24.34
CA PRO A 134 -16.35 -40.88 24.34
C PRO A 134 -15.50 -40.31 25.46
N ARG A 135 -14.56 -39.41 25.10
CA ARG A 135 -13.56 -38.83 26.00
C ARG A 135 -14.16 -37.73 26.90
N GLY A 136 -15.27 -38.01 27.56
CA GLY A 136 -15.94 -37.13 28.52
C GLY A 136 -17.22 -36.45 28.02
N HIS A 137 -17.78 -35.59 28.87
CA HIS A 137 -19.00 -34.80 28.61
C HIS A 137 -18.67 -33.40 28.07
N CYS A 138 -19.62 -32.82 27.33
CA CYS A 138 -19.48 -31.50 26.74
C CYS A 138 -19.15 -30.44 27.79
N LYS A 139 -18.22 -29.53 27.47
CA LYS A 139 -17.83 -28.39 28.32
C LYS A 139 -18.94 -27.33 28.52
N VAL A 140 -20.06 -27.44 27.83
CA VAL A 140 -21.15 -26.46 27.91
C VAL A 140 -21.98 -26.77 29.14
N ASP A 141 -22.15 -25.79 30.01
CA ASP A 141 -22.93 -25.95 31.23
C ASP A 141 -24.36 -26.45 30.91
N GLY A 142 -24.76 -27.53 31.58
CA GLY A 142 -26.04 -28.19 31.36
C GLY A 142 -26.07 -29.19 30.18
N CYS A 143 -24.96 -29.41 29.47
CA CYS A 143 -24.88 -30.38 28.38
C CYS A 143 -24.22 -31.70 28.82
N GLY A 144 -25.02 -32.75 29.05
CA GLY A 144 -24.53 -34.09 29.38
C GLY A 144 -24.07 -34.94 28.19
N ALA A 145 -24.12 -34.41 26.96
CA ALA A 145 -23.84 -35.17 25.75
C ALA A 145 -22.34 -35.51 25.58
N ASP A 146 -22.08 -36.63 24.91
CA ASP A 146 -20.73 -37.13 24.67
C ASP A 146 -19.89 -36.21 23.79
N VAL A 147 -18.62 -36.02 24.18
CA VAL A 147 -17.66 -35.23 23.42
C VAL A 147 -17.26 -35.96 22.15
N ARG A 148 -17.36 -35.25 21.01
CA ARG A 148 -16.85 -35.72 19.72
C ARG A 148 -15.42 -35.23 19.47
N SER A 149 -15.18 -33.95 19.71
CA SER A 149 -13.86 -33.32 19.50
C SER A 149 -13.74 -32.02 20.27
N LYS A 150 -12.50 -31.65 20.66
CA LYS A 150 -12.17 -30.38 21.32
C LYS A 150 -12.96 -30.07 22.61
N GLY A 151 -13.55 -31.07 23.25
CA GLY A 151 -14.36 -30.91 24.47
C GLY A 151 -15.83 -30.55 24.23
N PHE A 152 -16.29 -30.57 22.97
CA PHE A 152 -17.68 -30.29 22.62
C PHE A 152 -18.38 -31.53 22.04
N CYS A 153 -19.68 -31.64 22.30
CA CYS A 153 -20.54 -32.57 21.58
C CYS A 153 -20.75 -32.09 20.13
N SER A 154 -21.24 -32.96 19.25
CA SER A 154 -21.42 -32.64 17.82
C SER A 154 -22.17 -31.31 17.56
N PRO A 155 -23.30 -31.00 18.20
CA PRO A 155 -24.00 -29.73 17.96
C PRO A 155 -23.22 -28.51 18.46
N HIS A 156 -22.67 -28.56 19.67
CA HIS A 156 -21.89 -27.44 20.22
C HIS A 156 -20.57 -27.24 19.47
N TYR A 157 -19.94 -28.30 18.96
CA TYR A 157 -18.77 -28.19 18.10
C TYR A 157 -19.09 -27.43 16.81
N GLN A 158 -20.27 -27.68 16.21
CA GLN A 158 -20.69 -26.95 15.00
C GLN A 158 -21.00 -25.47 15.29
N GLN A 159 -21.66 -25.17 16.40
CA GLN A 159 -21.94 -23.80 16.82
C GLN A 159 -20.64 -23.04 17.15
N TRP A 160 -19.73 -23.68 17.87
CA TRP A 160 -18.41 -23.13 18.17
C TRP A 160 -17.59 -22.86 16.90
N ARG A 161 -17.58 -23.80 15.96
CA ARG A 161 -16.90 -23.63 14.66
C ARG A 161 -17.48 -22.49 13.82
N ARG A 162 -18.77 -22.18 14.00
CA ARG A 162 -19.46 -21.06 13.35
C ARG A 162 -19.36 -19.74 14.14
N GLY A 163 -18.77 -19.75 15.34
CA GLY A 163 -18.66 -18.57 16.20
C GLY A 163 -19.97 -18.15 16.88
N THR A 164 -20.98 -19.03 16.91
CA THR A 164 -22.31 -18.72 17.47
C THR A 164 -22.56 -19.32 18.85
N LEU A 165 -21.57 -19.98 19.45
CA LEU A 165 -21.69 -20.58 20.78
C LEU A 165 -21.40 -19.50 21.85
N PRO A 166 -22.39 -19.08 22.67
CA PRO A 166 -22.17 -18.06 23.69
C PRO A 166 -21.32 -18.59 24.84
N GLY A 167 -20.53 -17.71 25.46
CA GLY A 167 -19.67 -18.06 26.59
C GLY A 167 -18.40 -18.83 26.22
N PHE A 168 -18.05 -18.93 24.94
CA PHE A 168 -16.82 -19.56 24.47
C PHE A 168 -16.09 -18.69 23.45
N VAL A 169 -14.76 -18.84 23.39
CA VAL A 169 -13.92 -18.17 22.39
C VAL A 169 -13.97 -18.93 21.05
N GLY A 170 -14.43 -18.29 19.98
CA GLY A 170 -14.44 -18.83 18.62
C GLY A 170 -13.05 -19.05 18.02
N LEU A 171 -12.96 -19.75 16.88
CA LEU A 171 -11.67 -20.00 16.20
C LEU A 171 -10.94 -18.71 15.78
N ASP A 172 -11.70 -17.67 15.46
CA ASP A 172 -11.22 -16.36 15.06
C ASP A 172 -10.96 -15.41 16.25
N GLY A 173 -11.13 -15.91 17.48
CA GLY A 173 -11.00 -15.11 18.70
C GLY A 173 -12.24 -14.28 19.04
N HIS A 174 -13.37 -14.47 18.35
CA HIS A 174 -14.62 -13.81 18.70
C HIS A 174 -15.25 -14.42 19.95
N VAL A 175 -15.73 -13.58 20.87
CA VAL A 175 -16.37 -13.98 22.14
C VAL A 175 -17.69 -13.26 22.28
N SER A 176 -18.77 -14.02 22.48
CA SER A 176 -20.07 -13.49 22.87
C SER A 176 -20.34 -13.85 24.33
N ALA A 177 -20.14 -12.91 25.25
CA ALA A 177 -20.32 -13.12 26.69
C ALA A 177 -21.10 -11.96 27.31
N GLY A 178 -22.16 -12.26 28.08
CA GLY A 178 -22.96 -11.25 28.77
C GLY A 178 -23.63 -10.21 27.85
N GLY A 179 -23.99 -10.59 26.62
CA GLY A 179 -24.59 -9.69 25.63
C GLY A 179 -23.62 -8.71 24.96
N LYS A 180 -22.30 -8.86 25.19
CA LYS A 180 -21.25 -8.09 24.52
C LYS A 180 -20.44 -8.99 23.60
N GLU A 181 -20.06 -8.42 22.45
CA GLU A 181 -19.13 -9.03 21.51
C GLU A 181 -17.73 -8.47 21.74
N LEU A 182 -16.77 -9.36 21.96
CA LEU A 182 -15.38 -9.02 22.29
C LEU A 182 -14.44 -9.83 21.39
N ARG A 183 -13.24 -9.31 21.15
CA ARG A 183 -12.16 -10.04 20.45
C ARG A 183 -11.00 -10.31 21.39
N VAL A 184 -10.56 -11.56 21.43
CA VAL A 184 -9.36 -12.02 22.14
C VAL A 184 -8.38 -12.68 21.17
N ALA A 185 -7.19 -13.03 21.66
CA ALA A 185 -6.22 -13.77 20.87
C ALA A 185 -6.78 -15.13 20.43
N ALA A 186 -6.59 -15.48 19.15
CA ALA A 186 -7.05 -16.76 18.59
C ALA A 186 -6.41 -18.00 19.26
N SER A 187 -5.31 -17.82 20.00
CA SER A 187 -4.69 -18.87 20.82
C SER A 187 -5.59 -19.36 21.96
N LEU A 188 -6.57 -18.55 22.37
CA LEU A 188 -7.54 -18.86 23.42
C LEU A 188 -8.81 -19.55 22.90
N ALA A 189 -8.83 -19.93 21.62
CA ALA A 189 -9.99 -20.57 20.99
C ALA A 189 -10.41 -21.86 21.72
N GLY A 190 -11.69 -21.94 22.07
CA GLY A 190 -12.29 -23.07 22.79
C GLY A 190 -12.23 -22.97 24.32
N GLY A 191 -11.66 -21.89 24.86
CA GLY A 191 -11.74 -21.55 26.28
C GLY A 191 -13.11 -21.02 26.69
N VAL A 192 -13.49 -21.22 27.95
CA VAL A 192 -14.71 -20.69 28.57
C VAL A 192 -14.51 -19.21 28.84
N ALA A 193 -15.39 -18.36 28.31
CA ALA A 193 -15.30 -16.92 28.41
C ALA A 193 -16.39 -16.35 29.33
N GLU A 194 -15.97 -15.78 30.45
CA GLU A 194 -16.85 -15.17 31.46
C GLU A 194 -16.56 -13.68 31.63
N LEU A 195 -17.62 -12.88 31.79
CA LEU A 195 -17.50 -11.45 32.07
C LEU A 195 -17.79 -11.20 33.56
N ARG A 196 -16.79 -10.75 34.32
CA ARG A 196 -16.92 -10.40 35.74
C ARG A 196 -16.43 -8.96 35.96
N ASP A 197 -17.26 -8.11 36.56
CA ASP A 197 -16.95 -6.69 36.82
C ASP A 197 -16.43 -5.91 35.60
N GLY A 198 -16.95 -6.23 34.41
CA GLY A 198 -16.54 -5.60 33.15
C GLY A 198 -15.21 -6.07 32.58
N LYS A 199 -14.54 -7.05 33.20
CA LYS A 199 -13.32 -7.71 32.69
C LYS A 199 -13.64 -9.09 32.15
N LEU A 200 -12.99 -9.46 31.05
CA LEU A 200 -13.14 -10.76 30.43
C LEU A 200 -12.16 -11.75 31.07
N PHE A 201 -12.65 -12.91 31.44
CA PHE A 201 -11.87 -14.03 31.93
C PHE A 201 -12.02 -15.19 30.96
N VAL A 202 -10.91 -15.74 30.48
CA VAL A 202 -10.90 -16.98 29.67
C VAL A 202 -10.23 -18.09 30.47
N ASP A 203 -10.96 -19.18 30.69
CA ASP A 203 -10.54 -20.33 31.53
C ASP A 203 -10.01 -19.89 32.93
N GLY A 204 -10.63 -18.85 33.50
CA GLY A 204 -10.26 -18.29 34.80
C GLY A 204 -9.12 -17.26 34.80
N ASN A 205 -8.47 -17.01 33.65
CA ASN A 205 -7.42 -16.00 33.51
C ASN A 205 -7.99 -14.69 32.95
N ALA A 206 -7.64 -13.56 33.55
CA ALA A 206 -8.04 -12.24 33.04
C ALA A 206 -7.33 -11.95 31.70
N VAL A 207 -8.10 -11.48 30.72
CA VAL A 207 -7.65 -11.09 29.36
C VAL A 207 -7.90 -9.61 29.13
#